data_AF-A0A1C5X7E2-F1
#
_entry.id   AF-A0A1C5X7E2-F1
#
_cell.length_a   1.000
_cell.length_b   1.000
_cell.length_c   1.000
_cell.angle_alpha   90.00
_cell.angle_beta   90.00
_cell.angle_gamma   90.00
#
_symmetry.space_group_name_H-M   'P 1'
#
loop_
_entity.id
_entity.type
_entity.pdbx_description
1 polymer ?
#
loop_
_entity_poly.entity_id
_entity_poly.type
_entity_poly.pdbx_seq_one_letter_code
_entity_poly.pdbx_strand_id
1 'polypeptide(L)'
;MQIWMVAMLAVSAVLILRDMAKLVFTGRKKGRPVYDVYPQKEKIDRYARSLQKLAHTFYEMPGRQEQLSQAEVQDMFVQVQQRVCMECSGRENCWSDLDPRTSQQVFELLQIIEEGNPDRLLRAQSEWLGQCHQAFRFTEELQRIFFETREELLYRNRLIENRIAVAEQLQEVARTIRKISSDVSAVCILPDEEEERMRKYMHKQRILVKQIWFLDRQDEKKRISLTMRTRGGQCLTMKEVAKHLSHVCGCRMVPSQDSKAVLNSEWRTVLFCEDVNYKVLYGVARVTKERETISGDNYACAATDEQFTMCLSDGMGSGMEASKESETVVELLEQFVTSGFSRETAVRMVNSALILQRKGGMFSSLDVCSLDLYTGICEFLKAGAATTFIRRGNWVETITSTSMAAGLVQKLEFEKTTKKLYDGDYLVMVTDGVLDAFGEEPGEEILKEWILQAQEQMPKELGRYLLEKTLQYADYRAKDDMTVLVAGIWRK
;
A
#
# COMPACT_ATOMS: atom_id res chain seq x y z
N MET A 1 -14.67 -74.06 36.35
CA MET A 1 -13.85 -73.37 35.33
C MET A 1 -14.67 -72.61 34.26
N GLN A 2 -15.86 -73.07 33.84
CA GLN A 2 -16.63 -72.39 32.79
C GLN A 2 -17.15 -70.99 33.14
N ILE A 3 -17.56 -70.72 34.38
CA ILE A 3 -18.12 -69.42 34.79
C ILE A 3 -17.07 -68.28 34.70
N TRP A 4 -15.82 -68.57 35.06
CA TRP A 4 -14.72 -67.59 35.01
C TRP A 4 -14.32 -67.23 33.57
N MET A 5 -14.43 -68.18 32.62
CA MET A 5 -14.19 -67.88 31.20
C MET A 5 -15.28 -67.00 30.59
N VAL A 6 -16.54 -67.23 30.95
CA VAL A 6 -17.66 -66.40 30.48
C VAL A 6 -17.56 -64.98 31.05
N ALA A 7 -17.18 -64.84 32.32
CA ALA A 7 -16.97 -63.54 32.95
C ALA A 7 -15.81 -62.76 32.30
N MET A 8 -14.69 -63.42 31.97
CA MET A 8 -13.57 -62.76 31.27
C MET A 8 -13.93 -62.34 29.85
N LEU A 9 -14.72 -63.14 29.11
CA LEU A 9 -15.20 -62.77 27.77
C LEU A 9 -16.20 -61.61 27.81
N ALA A 10 -17.05 -61.53 28.83
CA ALA A 10 -17.96 -60.41 29.00
C ALA A 10 -17.21 -59.11 29.32
N VAL A 11 -16.20 -59.16 30.19
CA VAL A 11 -15.38 -57.99 30.53
C VAL A 11 -14.55 -57.52 29.33
N SER A 12 -13.97 -58.44 28.54
CA SER A 12 -13.23 -58.06 27.34
C SER A 12 -14.15 -57.46 26.27
N ALA A 13 -15.36 -58.01 26.06
CA ALA A 13 -16.35 -57.43 25.16
C ALA A 13 -16.78 -56.01 25.58
N VAL A 14 -16.98 -55.77 26.88
CA VAL A 14 -17.33 -54.45 27.42
C VAL A 14 -16.17 -53.46 27.28
N LEU A 15 -14.92 -53.89 27.49
CA LEU A 15 -13.74 -53.05 27.29
C LEU A 15 -13.53 -52.69 25.81
N ILE A 16 -13.76 -53.64 24.90
CA ILE A 16 -13.72 -53.40 23.45
C ILE A 16 -14.84 -52.44 23.03
N LEU A 17 -16.07 -52.61 23.53
CA LEU A 17 -17.17 -51.69 23.28
C LEU A 17 -16.91 -50.29 23.84
N ARG A 18 -16.28 -50.19 25.01
CA ARG A 18 -15.88 -48.91 25.63
C ARG A 18 -14.78 -48.22 24.82
N ASP A 19 -13.80 -48.97 24.33
CA ASP A 19 -12.70 -48.40 23.54
C ASP A 19 -13.15 -48.07 22.11
N MET A 20 -14.09 -48.84 21.52
CA MET A 20 -14.79 -48.46 20.29
C MET A 20 -15.68 -47.23 20.49
N ALA A 21 -16.39 -47.12 21.61
CA ALA A 21 -17.16 -45.92 21.95
C ALA A 21 -16.24 -44.72 22.14
N LYS A 22 -15.06 -44.88 22.77
CA LYS A 22 -14.04 -43.82 22.81
C LYS A 22 -13.60 -43.44 21.40
N LEU A 23 -13.33 -44.38 20.49
CA LEU A 23 -12.98 -44.08 19.10
C LEU A 23 -14.10 -43.36 18.32
N VAL A 24 -15.37 -43.68 18.58
CA VAL A 24 -16.53 -43.03 17.95
C VAL A 24 -16.83 -41.65 18.57
N PHE A 25 -16.61 -41.46 19.87
CA PHE A 25 -16.91 -40.21 20.58
C PHE A 25 -15.71 -39.26 20.76
N THR A 26 -14.47 -39.70 20.49
CA THR A 26 -13.26 -38.83 20.49
C THR A 26 -12.97 -38.17 19.13
N GLY A 27 -13.90 -38.29 18.16
CA GLY A 27 -13.88 -37.51 16.91
C GLY A 27 -14.39 -36.07 17.04
N ARG A 28 -14.74 -35.59 18.24
CA ARG A 28 -15.13 -34.19 18.46
C ARG A 28 -13.90 -33.31 18.73
N LYS A 29 -13.29 -32.76 17.67
CA LYS A 29 -12.62 -31.45 17.71
C LYS A 29 -12.45 -30.86 16.29
N LYS A 30 -13.14 -29.73 16.08
CA LYS A 30 -13.12 -28.77 14.96
C LYS A 30 -13.60 -29.34 13.62
N GLY A 31 -14.46 -28.57 12.92
CA GLY A 31 -15.09 -28.95 11.66
C GLY A 31 -14.08 -29.52 10.67
N ARG A 32 -14.47 -30.59 9.97
CA ARG A 32 -13.62 -31.17 8.93
C ARG A 32 -13.49 -30.15 7.80
N PRO A 33 -12.27 -29.74 7.39
CA PRO A 33 -12.13 -29.08 6.10
C PRO A 33 -12.65 -30.05 5.02
N VAL A 34 -13.59 -29.64 4.18
CA VAL A 34 -14.25 -30.55 3.21
C VAL A 34 -13.43 -30.77 1.93
N TYR A 35 -12.17 -30.39 1.93
CA TYR A 35 -11.28 -30.68 0.82
C TYR A 35 -9.92 -31.11 1.35
N ASP A 36 -9.77 -32.42 1.56
CA ASP A 36 -8.46 -33.05 1.69
C ASP A 36 -7.65 -32.70 0.42
N VAL A 37 -6.64 -31.85 0.62
CA VAL A 37 -5.55 -31.54 -0.32
C VAL A 37 -6.02 -31.06 -1.70
N TYR A 38 -6.28 -29.75 -1.82
CA TYR A 38 -6.25 -29.13 -3.15
C TYR A 38 -4.83 -29.27 -3.74
N PRO A 39 -4.58 -30.05 -4.81
CA PRO A 39 -3.32 -29.95 -5.57
C PRO A 39 -3.11 -28.52 -6.09
N GLN A 40 -4.19 -27.75 -6.25
CA GLN A 40 -4.15 -26.34 -6.59
C GLN A 40 -3.64 -25.47 -5.43
N LYS A 41 -3.93 -25.78 -4.17
CA LYS A 41 -3.38 -25.05 -3.01
C LYS A 41 -1.88 -25.23 -2.95
N GLU A 42 -1.42 -26.47 -3.03
CA GLU A 42 0.02 -26.75 -3.03
C GLU A 42 0.71 -26.08 -4.22
N LYS A 43 0.05 -26.04 -5.39
CA LYS A 43 0.54 -25.33 -6.58
C LYS A 43 0.59 -23.81 -6.38
N ILE A 44 -0.43 -23.20 -5.78
CA ILE A 44 -0.49 -21.76 -5.44
C ILE A 44 0.57 -21.41 -4.39
N ASP A 45 0.71 -22.21 -3.34
CA ASP A 45 1.76 -22.06 -2.32
C ASP A 45 3.15 -22.24 -2.90
N ARG A 46 3.31 -23.10 -3.92
CA ARG A 46 4.57 -23.26 -4.66
C ARG A 46 4.89 -22.00 -5.46
N TYR A 47 3.92 -21.41 -6.17
CA TYR A 47 4.11 -20.12 -6.85
C TYR A 47 4.48 -19.00 -5.88
N ALA A 48 3.78 -18.90 -4.75
CA ALA A 48 4.11 -17.93 -3.70
C ALA A 48 5.54 -18.12 -3.17
N ARG A 49 5.96 -19.36 -2.92
CA ARG A 49 7.33 -19.66 -2.48
C ARG A 49 8.38 -19.33 -3.55
N SER A 50 8.10 -19.61 -4.82
CA SER A 50 9.00 -19.25 -5.92
C SER A 50 9.20 -17.74 -6.03
N LEU A 51 8.12 -16.95 -5.90
CA LEU A 51 8.20 -15.48 -5.92
C LEU A 51 8.99 -14.93 -4.72
N GLN A 52 8.81 -15.50 -3.53
CA GLN A 52 9.63 -15.12 -2.37
C GLN A 52 11.10 -15.47 -2.57
N LYS A 53 11.39 -16.63 -3.15
CA LYS A 53 12.77 -17.03 -3.41
C LYS A 53 13.42 -16.07 -4.41
N LEU A 54 12.70 -15.68 -5.46
CA LEU A 54 13.15 -14.67 -6.42
C LEU A 54 13.43 -13.32 -5.71
N ALA A 55 12.50 -12.87 -4.86
CA ALA A 55 12.69 -11.66 -4.05
C ALA A 55 13.95 -11.76 -3.16
N HIS A 56 14.18 -12.90 -2.50
CA HIS A 56 15.34 -13.12 -1.66
C HIS A 56 16.65 -13.04 -2.43
N THR A 57 16.71 -13.64 -3.62
CA THR A 57 17.88 -13.56 -4.50
C THR A 57 18.23 -12.12 -4.87
N PHE A 58 17.24 -11.24 -5.05
CA PHE A 58 17.48 -9.82 -5.29
C PHE A 58 18.02 -9.05 -4.07
N TYR A 59 17.70 -9.48 -2.85
CA TYR A 59 18.27 -8.91 -1.63
C TYR A 59 19.71 -9.39 -1.37
N GLU A 60 20.08 -10.60 -1.79
CA GLU A 60 21.43 -11.17 -1.61
C GLU A 60 22.47 -10.59 -2.59
N MET A 61 22.02 -9.93 -3.66
CA MET A 61 22.92 -9.29 -4.63
C MET A 61 23.59 -8.02 -4.04
N PRO A 62 24.74 -7.58 -4.59
CA PRO A 62 25.50 -6.44 -4.05
C PRO A 62 24.65 -5.20 -3.81
N GLY A 63 24.86 -4.57 -2.65
CA GLY A 63 24.16 -3.37 -2.20
C GLY A 63 24.72 -2.08 -2.78
N ARG A 64 24.07 -0.98 -2.43
CA ARG A 64 24.47 0.39 -2.82
C ARG A 64 25.90 0.68 -2.38
N GLN A 65 26.65 1.36 -3.24
CA GLN A 65 28.01 1.80 -2.95
C GLN A 65 28.04 3.32 -2.84
N GLU A 66 28.51 3.85 -1.71
CA GLU A 66 28.56 5.30 -1.48
C GLU A 66 29.79 5.95 -2.11
N GLN A 67 30.86 5.17 -2.30
CA GLN A 67 32.15 5.62 -2.82
C GLN A 67 32.63 4.68 -3.91
N LEU A 68 33.52 5.20 -4.77
CA LEU A 68 34.26 4.39 -5.72
C LEU A 68 35.11 3.37 -4.98
N SER A 69 35.11 2.14 -5.46
CA SER A 69 35.96 1.09 -4.92
C SER A 69 37.43 1.36 -5.23
N GLN A 70 38.33 0.78 -4.42
CA GLN A 70 39.77 0.90 -4.65
C GLN A 70 40.19 0.40 -6.04
N ALA A 71 39.50 -0.61 -6.57
CA ALA A 71 39.73 -1.13 -7.92
C ALA A 71 39.34 -0.11 -9.01
N GLU A 72 38.22 0.60 -8.84
CA GLU A 72 37.78 1.64 -9.77
C GLU A 72 38.73 2.84 -9.75
N VAL A 73 39.18 3.27 -8.57
CA VAL A 73 40.18 4.35 -8.45
C VAL A 73 41.49 3.96 -9.14
N GLN A 74 41.93 2.71 -8.98
CA GLN A 74 43.13 2.21 -9.66
C GLN A 74 42.95 2.16 -11.18
N ASP A 75 41.77 1.75 -11.65
CA ASP A 75 41.45 1.73 -13.08
C ASP A 75 41.47 3.14 -13.68
N MET A 76 40.95 4.13 -12.96
CA MET A 76 41.04 5.54 -13.37
C MET A 76 42.50 5.98 -13.58
N PHE A 77 43.42 5.59 -12.70
CA PHE A 77 44.85 5.90 -12.85
C PHE A 77 45.45 5.27 -14.10
N VAL A 78 45.11 4.01 -14.38
CA VAL A 78 45.53 3.32 -15.60
C VAL A 78 44.99 4.02 -16.85
N GLN A 79 43.71 4.44 -16.84
CA GLN A 79 43.10 5.15 -17.95
C GLN A 79 43.77 6.51 -18.23
N VAL A 80 44.05 7.31 -17.19
CA VAL A 80 44.75 8.59 -17.34
C VAL A 80 46.19 8.36 -17.84
N GLN A 81 46.87 7.33 -17.32
CA GLN A 81 48.21 6.96 -17.77
C GLN A 81 48.22 6.63 -19.27
N GLN A 82 47.24 5.87 -19.75
CA GLN A 82 47.12 5.50 -21.16
C GLN A 82 46.79 6.70 -22.07
N ARG A 83 45.90 7.60 -21.63
CA ARG A 83 45.42 8.73 -22.44
C ARG A 83 46.37 9.93 -22.45
N VAL A 84 47.17 10.13 -21.39
CA VAL A 84 48.03 11.32 -21.21
C VAL A 84 49.51 10.95 -21.11
N CYS A 85 49.87 9.96 -20.31
CA CYS A 85 51.27 9.67 -19.99
C CYS A 85 52.00 8.83 -21.05
N MET A 86 51.28 8.07 -21.88
CA MET A 86 51.89 7.25 -22.95
C MET A 86 52.67 8.07 -23.98
N GLU A 87 52.20 9.29 -24.26
CA GLU A 87 52.82 10.24 -25.19
C GLU A 87 53.85 11.16 -24.49
N CYS A 88 54.06 11.01 -23.19
CA CYS A 88 54.91 11.90 -22.38
C CYS A 88 56.36 11.41 -22.30
N SER A 89 57.32 12.34 -22.47
CA SER A 89 58.75 12.06 -22.34
C SER A 89 59.19 11.70 -20.90
N GLY A 90 58.42 12.09 -19.89
CA GLY A 90 58.69 11.81 -18.47
C GLY A 90 58.10 10.49 -17.94
N ARG A 91 57.48 9.67 -18.79
CA ARG A 91 56.68 8.51 -18.37
C ARG A 91 57.46 7.49 -17.51
N GLU A 92 58.73 7.25 -17.84
CA GLU A 92 59.55 6.25 -17.15
C GLU A 92 59.89 6.72 -15.73
N ASN A 93 60.10 8.02 -15.52
CA ASN A 93 60.38 8.57 -14.19
C ASN A 93 59.12 8.70 -13.32
N CYS A 94 57.95 8.92 -13.92
CA CYS A 94 56.69 9.05 -13.18
C CYS A 94 56.12 7.70 -12.73
N TRP A 95 56.39 6.62 -13.49
CA TRP A 95 55.71 5.32 -13.34
C TRP A 95 56.64 4.10 -13.19
N SER A 96 57.98 4.25 -13.20
CA SER A 96 58.90 3.13 -12.89
C SER A 96 58.76 2.69 -11.43
N ASP A 97 58.76 1.37 -11.19
CA ASP A 97 58.80 0.66 -9.88
C ASP A 97 58.12 1.34 -8.68
N LEU A 98 56.92 1.91 -8.92
CA LEU A 98 56.05 2.52 -7.91
C LEU A 98 56.71 3.64 -7.11
N ASP A 99 56.95 4.82 -7.71
CA ASP A 99 57.15 6.02 -6.87
C ASP A 99 55.84 6.30 -6.11
N PRO A 100 55.78 6.07 -4.77
CA PRO A 100 54.55 6.26 -4.00
C PRO A 100 54.09 7.71 -4.03
N ARG A 101 55.01 8.64 -4.34
CA ARG A 101 54.75 10.08 -4.41
C ARG A 101 53.78 10.44 -5.52
N THR A 102 53.98 9.92 -6.73
CA THR A 102 53.08 10.20 -7.86
C THR A 102 51.67 9.69 -7.54
N SER A 103 51.54 8.46 -7.08
CA SER A 103 50.24 7.86 -6.73
C SER A 103 49.53 8.61 -5.59
N GLN A 104 50.28 9.03 -4.56
CA GLN A 104 49.74 9.80 -3.44
C GLN A 104 49.20 11.15 -3.90
N GLN A 105 49.94 11.85 -4.77
CA GLN A 105 49.54 13.17 -5.25
C GLN A 105 48.35 13.11 -6.21
N VAL A 106 48.27 12.08 -7.05
CA VAL A 106 47.08 11.86 -7.88
C VAL A 106 45.86 11.54 -7.00
N PHE A 107 46.03 10.83 -5.90
CA PHE A 107 44.97 10.60 -4.92
C PHE A 107 44.53 11.89 -4.21
N GLU A 108 45.47 12.76 -3.83
CA GLU A 108 45.18 14.09 -3.27
C GLU A 108 44.43 14.96 -4.29
N LEU A 109 44.82 14.94 -5.57
CA LEU A 109 44.10 15.60 -6.66
C LEU A 109 42.66 15.06 -6.81
N LEU A 110 42.47 13.74 -6.72
CA LEU A 110 41.13 13.15 -6.75
C LEU A 110 40.26 13.61 -5.59
N GLN A 111 40.80 13.69 -4.36
CA GLN A 111 40.06 14.20 -3.21
C GLN A 111 39.61 15.65 -3.43
N ILE A 112 40.49 16.49 -3.98
CA ILE A 112 40.18 17.89 -4.29
C ILE A 112 39.09 17.99 -5.38
N ILE A 113 39.12 17.11 -6.38
CA ILE A 113 38.07 17.01 -7.40
C ILE A 113 36.74 16.58 -6.77
N GLU A 114 36.76 15.61 -5.85
CA GLU A 114 35.57 15.13 -5.14
C GLU A 114 34.93 16.21 -4.26
N GLU A 115 35.75 17.03 -3.57
CA GLU A 115 35.30 18.18 -2.77
C GLU A 115 34.57 19.25 -3.62
N GLY A 116 34.82 19.31 -4.93
CA GLY A 116 34.14 20.24 -5.84
C GLY A 116 34.50 21.72 -5.64
N ASN A 117 35.62 22.02 -4.98
CA ASN A 117 36.05 23.40 -4.72
C ASN A 117 36.97 23.93 -5.85
N PRO A 118 36.52 24.87 -6.69
CA PRO A 118 37.27 25.33 -7.86
C PRO A 118 38.57 26.05 -7.49
N ASP A 119 38.59 26.80 -6.38
CA ASP A 119 39.77 27.58 -5.96
C ASP A 119 40.89 26.66 -5.46
N ARG A 120 40.54 25.58 -4.76
CA ARG A 120 41.52 24.56 -4.31
C ARG A 120 42.09 23.78 -5.47
N LEU A 121 41.24 23.43 -6.44
CA LEU A 121 41.64 22.72 -7.64
C LEU A 121 42.63 23.52 -8.49
N LEU A 122 42.40 24.83 -8.66
CA LEU A 122 43.32 25.74 -9.35
C LEU A 122 44.70 25.82 -8.67
N ARG A 123 44.73 25.83 -7.33
CA ARG A 123 45.98 25.82 -6.56
C ARG A 123 46.72 24.49 -6.71
N ALA A 124 46.02 23.36 -6.56
CA ALA A 124 46.61 22.04 -6.72
C ALA A 124 47.14 21.81 -8.14
N GLN A 125 46.42 22.29 -9.17
CA GLN A 125 46.89 22.25 -10.56
C GLN A 125 48.15 23.11 -10.76
N SER A 126 48.25 24.24 -10.07
CA SER A 126 49.44 25.11 -10.10
C SER A 126 50.66 24.47 -9.44
N GLU A 127 50.46 23.75 -8.34
CA GLU A 127 51.50 22.97 -7.66
C GLU A 127 51.95 21.76 -8.51
N TRP A 128 51.01 21.13 -9.22
CA TRP A 128 51.25 19.99 -10.12
C TRP A 128 52.12 20.33 -11.34
N LEU A 129 52.08 21.58 -11.83
CA LEU A 129 52.95 22.07 -12.92
C LEU A 129 54.44 21.92 -12.62
N GLY A 130 54.84 21.97 -11.35
CA GLY A 130 56.23 21.80 -10.93
C GLY A 130 56.75 20.38 -11.09
N GLN A 131 55.87 19.40 -11.30
CA GLN A 131 56.17 17.96 -11.23
C GLN A 131 55.73 17.21 -12.50
N CYS A 132 54.68 17.68 -13.18
CA CYS A 132 54.17 17.09 -14.42
C CYS A 132 54.21 18.09 -15.59
N HIS A 133 54.91 17.73 -16.67
CA HIS A 133 54.99 18.55 -17.89
C HIS A 133 53.64 18.66 -18.64
N GLN A 134 52.72 17.75 -18.35
CA GLN A 134 51.36 17.73 -18.91
C GLN A 134 50.31 17.97 -17.82
N ALA A 135 50.67 18.69 -16.75
CA ALA A 135 49.82 18.88 -15.57
C ALA A 135 48.37 19.30 -15.92
N PHE A 136 48.20 20.28 -16.80
CA PHE A 136 46.87 20.76 -17.20
C PHE A 136 46.03 19.66 -17.86
N ARG A 137 46.60 19.01 -18.89
CA ARG A 137 45.95 17.93 -19.65
C ARG A 137 45.67 16.70 -18.76
N PHE A 138 46.56 16.42 -17.81
CA PHE A 138 46.40 15.35 -16.83
C PHE A 138 45.23 15.61 -15.88
N THR A 139 45.15 16.82 -15.30
CA THR A 139 44.06 17.18 -14.38
C THR A 139 42.70 17.21 -15.08
N GLU A 140 42.64 17.71 -16.32
CA GLU A 140 41.40 17.74 -17.12
C GLU A 140 40.91 16.33 -17.46
N GLU A 141 41.81 15.44 -17.89
CA GLU A 141 41.46 14.04 -18.19
C GLU A 141 41.09 13.26 -16.92
N LEU A 142 41.78 13.50 -15.80
CA LEU A 142 41.44 12.90 -14.51
C LEU A 142 40.04 13.35 -14.03
N GLN A 143 39.70 14.63 -14.19
CA GLN A 143 38.35 15.12 -13.90
C GLN A 143 37.31 14.47 -14.80
N ARG A 144 37.57 14.39 -16.11
CA ARG A 144 36.62 13.77 -17.05
C ARG A 144 36.34 12.32 -16.65
N ILE A 145 37.39 11.53 -16.43
CA ILE A 145 37.26 10.13 -16.02
C ILE A 145 36.57 10.02 -14.66
N PHE A 146 36.89 10.90 -13.70
CA PHE A 146 36.19 10.91 -12.41
C PHE A 146 34.69 11.15 -12.56
N PHE A 147 34.28 12.14 -13.35
CA PHE A 147 32.86 12.42 -13.58
C PHE A 147 32.17 11.28 -14.33
N GLU A 148 32.81 10.68 -15.34
CA GLU A 148 32.32 9.50 -16.06
C GLU A 148 32.10 8.31 -15.11
N THR A 149 33.11 7.94 -14.31
CA THR A 149 33.02 6.83 -13.36
C THR A 149 32.01 7.12 -12.24
N ARG A 150 31.91 8.38 -11.79
CA ARG A 150 30.91 8.79 -10.78
C ARG A 150 29.50 8.69 -11.34
N GLU A 151 29.29 9.06 -12.60
CA GLU A 151 28.00 8.89 -13.28
C GLU A 151 27.63 7.41 -13.42
N GLU A 152 28.58 6.55 -13.76
CA GLU A 152 28.39 5.10 -13.79
C GLU A 152 28.03 4.52 -12.41
N LEU A 153 28.71 4.95 -11.35
CA LEU A 153 28.37 4.59 -9.95
C LEU A 153 26.94 4.99 -9.60
N LEU A 154 26.54 6.24 -9.92
CA LEU A 154 25.18 6.73 -9.69
C LEU A 154 24.14 5.91 -10.48
N TYR A 155 24.44 5.58 -11.73
CA TYR A 155 23.58 4.75 -12.56
C TYR A 155 23.45 3.32 -12.00
N ARG A 156 24.57 2.69 -11.61
CA ARG A 156 24.59 1.37 -10.97
C ARG A 156 23.80 1.36 -9.66
N ASN A 157 23.96 2.39 -8.83
CA ASN A 157 23.18 2.53 -7.59
C ASN A 157 21.68 2.66 -7.86
N ARG A 158 21.27 3.42 -8.89
CA ARG A 158 19.86 3.48 -9.31
C ARG A 158 19.32 2.12 -9.77
N LEU A 159 20.13 1.30 -10.45
CA LEU A 159 19.72 -0.06 -10.82
C LEU A 159 19.56 -0.96 -9.58
N ILE A 160 20.43 -0.81 -8.59
CA ILE A 160 20.33 -1.54 -7.31
C ILE A 160 19.07 -1.12 -6.54
N GLU A 161 18.75 0.17 -6.50
CA GLU A 161 17.54 0.68 -5.85
C GLU A 161 16.26 0.19 -6.57
N ASN A 162 16.24 0.18 -7.90
CA ASN A 162 15.16 -0.45 -8.70
C ASN A 162 14.99 -1.92 -8.36
N ARG A 163 16.11 -2.65 -8.24
CA ARG A 163 16.13 -4.08 -7.92
C ARG A 163 15.50 -4.36 -6.55
N ILE A 164 15.84 -3.55 -5.54
CA ILE A 164 15.27 -3.66 -4.19
C ILE A 164 13.76 -3.40 -4.23
N ALA A 165 13.31 -2.37 -4.94
CA ALA A 165 11.87 -2.08 -5.08
C ALA A 165 11.11 -3.26 -5.72
N VAL A 166 11.66 -3.87 -6.79
CA VAL A 166 11.07 -5.06 -7.42
C VAL A 166 11.03 -6.25 -6.45
N ALA A 167 12.07 -6.45 -5.64
CA ALA A 167 12.10 -7.51 -4.63
C ALA A 167 10.98 -7.35 -3.58
N GLU A 168 10.74 -6.12 -3.11
CA GLU A 168 9.64 -5.82 -2.19
C GLU A 168 8.27 -6.12 -2.82
N GLN A 169 8.07 -5.71 -4.08
CA GLN A 169 6.82 -5.99 -4.80
C GLN A 169 6.56 -7.50 -4.96
N LEU A 170 7.58 -8.27 -5.36
CA LEU A 170 7.49 -9.72 -5.50
C LEU A 170 7.14 -10.40 -4.16
N GLN A 171 7.70 -9.89 -3.06
CA GLN A 171 7.39 -10.38 -1.73
C GLN A 171 5.91 -10.15 -1.38
N GLU A 172 5.35 -8.98 -1.70
CA GLU A 172 3.95 -8.67 -1.40
C GLU A 172 2.96 -9.43 -2.27
N VAL A 173 3.26 -9.59 -3.57
CA VAL A 173 2.49 -10.47 -4.46
C VAL A 173 2.50 -11.89 -3.90
N ALA A 174 3.66 -12.38 -3.44
CA ALA A 174 3.77 -13.69 -2.82
C ALA A 174 2.98 -13.83 -1.51
N ARG A 175 2.88 -12.75 -0.70
CA ARG A 175 2.03 -12.73 0.50
C ARG A 175 0.54 -12.76 0.13
N THR A 176 0.14 -11.95 -0.84
CA THR A 176 -1.25 -11.89 -1.34
C THR A 176 -1.70 -13.23 -1.91
N ILE A 177 -0.87 -13.88 -2.73
CA ILE A 177 -1.14 -15.22 -3.26
C ILE A 177 -1.28 -16.26 -2.13
N ARG A 178 -0.48 -16.14 -1.07
CA ARG A 178 -0.60 -17.00 0.12
C ARG A 178 -1.88 -16.74 0.91
N LYS A 179 -2.31 -15.48 1.01
CA LYS A 179 -3.57 -15.11 1.64
C LYS A 179 -4.73 -15.75 0.89
N ILE A 180 -4.75 -15.64 -0.44
CA ILE A 180 -5.73 -16.30 -1.32
C ILE A 180 -5.70 -17.83 -1.14
N SER A 181 -4.50 -18.43 -1.14
CA SER A 181 -4.30 -19.88 -0.88
C SER A 181 -4.88 -20.30 0.47
N SER A 182 -4.69 -19.45 1.48
CA SER A 182 -5.22 -19.66 2.82
C SER A 182 -6.74 -19.53 2.83
N ASP A 183 -7.31 -18.54 2.12
CA ASP A 183 -8.76 -18.32 2.00
C ASP A 183 -9.45 -19.51 1.35
N VAL A 184 -8.90 -20.03 0.26
CA VAL A 184 -9.39 -21.26 -0.40
C VAL A 184 -9.41 -22.44 0.58
N SER A 185 -8.45 -22.52 1.50
CA SER A 185 -8.39 -23.58 2.50
C SER A 185 -9.18 -23.33 3.78
N ALA A 186 -9.55 -22.08 4.05
CA ALA A 186 -10.33 -21.66 5.21
C ALA A 186 -11.85 -21.77 4.97
N VAL A 187 -12.25 -22.10 3.74
CA VAL A 187 -13.62 -22.51 3.42
C VAL A 187 -13.89 -23.84 4.13
N CYS A 188 -14.57 -23.75 5.27
CA CYS A 188 -15.04 -24.88 6.04
C CYS A 188 -16.49 -25.17 5.66
N ILE A 189 -16.87 -26.44 5.72
CA ILE A 189 -18.28 -26.79 5.88
C ILE A 189 -18.55 -26.80 7.38
N LEU A 190 -19.70 -26.22 7.76
CA LEU A 190 -20.17 -26.24 9.14
C LEU A 190 -20.22 -27.70 9.64
N PRO A 191 -20.00 -27.96 10.94
CA PRO A 191 -20.31 -29.27 11.50
C PRO A 191 -21.74 -29.68 11.11
N ASP A 192 -21.93 -30.94 10.71
CA ASP A 192 -23.21 -31.44 10.16
C ASP A 192 -24.43 -31.06 11.01
N GLU A 193 -24.28 -31.03 12.34
CA GLU A 193 -25.33 -30.60 13.29
C GLU A 193 -25.77 -29.14 13.10
N GLU A 194 -24.82 -28.21 12.90
CA GLU A 194 -25.12 -26.79 12.70
C GLU A 194 -25.62 -26.50 11.29
N GLU A 195 -25.05 -27.18 10.29
CA GLU A 195 -25.51 -27.08 8.91
C GLU A 195 -26.97 -27.54 8.79
N GLU A 196 -27.30 -28.70 9.36
CA GLU A 196 -28.64 -29.25 9.33
C GLU A 196 -29.63 -28.39 10.11
N ARG A 197 -29.22 -27.78 11.23
CA ARG A 197 -30.01 -26.79 11.97
C ARG A 197 -30.34 -25.57 11.08
N MET A 198 -29.33 -25.01 10.43
CA MET A 198 -29.50 -23.85 9.54
C MET A 198 -30.39 -24.19 8.34
N ARG A 199 -30.17 -25.35 7.72
CA ARG A 199 -30.95 -25.84 6.57
C ARG A 199 -32.41 -26.08 6.94
N LYS A 200 -32.69 -26.71 8.09
CA LYS A 200 -34.05 -26.90 8.62
C LYS A 200 -34.75 -25.58 8.90
N TYR A 201 -34.04 -24.61 9.48
CA TYR A 201 -34.59 -23.27 9.75
C TYR A 201 -34.95 -22.55 8.44
N MET A 202 -34.04 -22.52 7.47
CA MET A 202 -34.26 -21.89 6.17
C MET A 202 -35.39 -22.55 5.38
N HIS A 203 -35.48 -23.89 5.43
CA HIS A 203 -36.55 -24.64 4.77
C HIS A 203 -37.94 -24.26 5.31
N LYS A 204 -38.09 -24.03 6.62
CA LYS A 204 -39.35 -23.53 7.23
C LYS A 204 -39.75 -22.15 6.69
N GLN A 205 -38.77 -21.33 6.32
CA GLN A 205 -38.96 -20.01 5.72
C GLN A 205 -39.10 -20.05 4.19
N ARG A 206 -39.35 -21.24 3.60
CA ARG A 206 -39.49 -21.46 2.14
C ARG A 206 -38.21 -21.19 1.33
N ILE A 207 -37.04 -21.16 1.99
CA ILE A 207 -35.74 -21.01 1.34
C ILE A 207 -35.09 -22.39 1.25
N LEU A 208 -34.83 -22.84 0.03
CA LEU A 208 -34.09 -24.08 -0.22
C LEU A 208 -32.61 -23.75 -0.31
N VAL A 209 -31.80 -24.35 0.56
CA VAL A 209 -30.35 -24.18 0.59
C VAL A 209 -29.69 -25.46 0.08
N LYS A 210 -28.89 -25.34 -0.98
CA LYS A 210 -28.15 -26.45 -1.60
C LYS A 210 -26.79 -26.65 -0.92
N GLN A 211 -26.08 -25.56 -0.66
CA GLN A 211 -24.73 -25.56 -0.12
C GLN A 211 -24.54 -24.38 0.82
N ILE A 212 -23.83 -24.62 1.91
CA ILE A 212 -23.43 -23.62 2.91
C ILE A 212 -21.92 -23.65 3.03
N TRP A 213 -21.29 -22.52 2.76
CA TRP A 213 -19.86 -22.32 2.90
C TRP A 213 -19.63 -21.34 4.04
N PHE A 214 -18.83 -21.74 5.02
CA PHE A 214 -18.49 -20.89 6.15
C PHE A 214 -17.00 -20.56 6.07
N LEU A 215 -16.67 -19.28 5.97
CA LEU A 215 -15.30 -18.82 6.15
C LEU A 215 -15.17 -18.40 7.62
N ASP A 216 -14.63 -19.31 8.44
CA ASP A 216 -14.24 -19.03 9.83
C ASP A 216 -12.72 -18.88 9.88
N ARG A 217 -12.24 -17.65 9.83
CA ARG A 217 -10.87 -17.36 10.23
C ARG A 217 -10.92 -17.00 11.71
N GLN A 218 -10.09 -17.65 12.52
CA GLN A 218 -10.08 -17.57 13.99
C GLN A 218 -9.89 -16.15 14.58
N ASP A 219 -9.83 -15.11 13.74
CA ASP A 219 -9.63 -13.70 14.10
C ASP A 219 -10.39 -12.73 13.17
N GLU A 220 -11.20 -13.22 12.23
CA GLU A 220 -11.94 -12.39 11.27
C GLU A 220 -13.46 -12.52 11.45
N LYS A 221 -14.16 -11.54 10.87
CA LYS A 221 -15.61 -11.42 10.91
C LYS A 221 -16.29 -12.57 10.15
N LYS A 222 -17.47 -12.99 10.62
CA LYS A 222 -18.15 -14.17 10.05
C LYS A 222 -18.58 -13.91 8.60
N ARG A 223 -18.17 -14.78 7.68
CA ARG A 223 -18.58 -14.73 6.27
C ARG A 223 -19.20 -16.07 5.85
N ILE A 224 -20.40 -16.01 5.29
CA ILE A 224 -21.20 -17.19 4.94
C ILE A 224 -21.65 -17.06 3.49
N SER A 225 -21.22 -17.97 2.63
CA SER A 225 -21.72 -18.07 1.26
C SER A 225 -22.78 -19.16 1.17
N LEU A 226 -23.96 -18.81 0.65
CA LEU A 226 -25.11 -19.68 0.58
C LEU A 226 -25.55 -19.84 -0.86
N THR A 227 -25.67 -21.08 -1.31
CA THR A 227 -26.33 -21.40 -2.57
C THR A 227 -27.78 -21.74 -2.30
N MET A 228 -28.70 -20.87 -2.69
CA MET A 228 -30.11 -20.98 -2.32
C MET A 228 -31.07 -20.57 -3.45
N ARG A 229 -32.35 -20.93 -3.27
CA ARG A 229 -33.47 -20.48 -4.09
C ARG A 229 -34.76 -20.42 -3.27
N THR A 230 -35.76 -19.71 -3.78
CA THR A 230 -37.11 -19.69 -3.21
C THR A 230 -37.92 -20.91 -3.65
N ARG A 231 -38.86 -21.34 -2.80
CA ARG A 231 -39.86 -22.37 -3.12
C ARG A 231 -41.22 -21.72 -3.39
N GLY A 232 -41.88 -22.13 -4.48
CA GLY A 232 -43.28 -21.76 -4.76
C GLY A 232 -43.48 -20.44 -5.50
N GLY A 233 -42.51 -19.99 -6.31
CA GLY A 233 -42.67 -18.82 -7.20
C GLY A 233 -42.67 -17.45 -6.53
N GLN A 234 -42.57 -17.39 -5.20
CA GLN A 234 -42.42 -16.13 -4.46
C GLN A 234 -41.00 -15.58 -4.60
N CYS A 235 -40.87 -14.26 -4.63
CA CYS A 235 -39.59 -13.56 -4.57
C CYS A 235 -39.33 -13.08 -3.13
N LEU A 236 -38.12 -13.30 -2.63
CA LEU A 236 -37.67 -12.84 -1.30
C LEU A 236 -36.55 -11.82 -1.49
N THR A 237 -36.52 -10.79 -0.65
CA THR A 237 -35.41 -9.82 -0.68
C THR A 237 -34.20 -10.39 0.05
N MET A 238 -32.99 -10.06 -0.39
CA MET A 238 -31.77 -10.51 0.30
C MET A 238 -31.70 -10.00 1.74
N LYS A 239 -32.34 -8.86 2.04
CA LYS A 239 -32.45 -8.34 3.42
C LYS A 239 -33.27 -9.25 4.32
N GLU A 240 -34.32 -9.89 3.82
CA GLU A 240 -35.12 -10.86 4.60
C GLU A 240 -34.33 -12.14 4.87
N VAL A 241 -33.61 -12.64 3.86
CA VAL A 241 -32.71 -13.78 4.03
C VAL A 241 -31.62 -13.47 5.07
N ALA A 242 -31.05 -12.25 5.01
CA ALA A 242 -30.04 -11.80 5.97
C ALA A 242 -30.59 -11.71 7.40
N LYS A 243 -31.86 -11.30 7.60
CA LYS A 243 -32.53 -11.34 8.91
C LYS A 243 -32.62 -12.76 9.46
N HIS A 244 -32.98 -13.73 8.61
CA HIS A 244 -33.01 -15.13 9.00
C HIS A 244 -31.63 -15.67 9.36
N LEU A 245 -30.59 -15.32 8.59
CA LEU A 245 -29.22 -15.68 8.93
C LEU A 245 -28.76 -15.04 10.22
N SER A 246 -29.13 -13.78 10.45
CA SER A 246 -28.76 -13.07 11.68
C SER A 246 -29.27 -13.79 12.93
N HIS A 247 -30.50 -14.33 12.84
CA HIS A 247 -31.09 -15.12 13.92
C HIS A 247 -30.35 -16.45 14.16
N VAL A 248 -29.94 -17.15 13.09
CA VAL A 248 -29.24 -18.44 13.21
C VAL A 248 -27.78 -18.26 13.68
N CYS A 249 -27.11 -17.20 13.24
CA CYS A 249 -25.68 -16.97 13.49
C CYS A 249 -25.40 -16.17 14.78
N GLY A 250 -26.44 -15.63 15.41
CA GLY A 250 -26.35 -14.85 16.66
C GLY A 250 -25.65 -13.50 16.51
N CYS A 251 -25.46 -13.01 15.28
CA CYS A 251 -24.84 -11.74 14.95
C CYS A 251 -25.60 -11.13 13.75
N ARG A 252 -25.59 -9.80 13.62
CA ARG A 252 -26.27 -9.13 12.51
C ARG A 252 -25.51 -9.45 11.22
N MET A 253 -26.20 -10.01 10.23
CA MET A 253 -25.65 -10.37 8.93
C MET A 253 -26.28 -9.48 7.85
N VAL A 254 -25.49 -9.14 6.84
CA VAL A 254 -25.91 -8.37 5.65
C VAL A 254 -25.42 -9.05 4.37
N PRO A 255 -26.15 -8.94 3.25
CA PRO A 255 -25.63 -9.40 1.97
C PRO A 255 -24.49 -8.49 1.51
N SER A 256 -23.47 -9.08 0.87
CA SER A 256 -22.36 -8.34 0.25
C SER A 256 -22.88 -7.39 -0.84
N GLN A 257 -22.22 -6.23 -1.02
CA GLN A 257 -22.64 -5.15 -1.92
C GLN A 257 -22.92 -5.59 -3.37
N ASP A 258 -22.20 -6.59 -3.88
CA ASP A 258 -22.35 -7.09 -5.26
C ASP A 258 -23.55 -8.02 -5.48
N SER A 259 -24.34 -8.27 -4.43
CA SER A 259 -25.45 -9.22 -4.47
C SER A 259 -26.70 -8.60 -5.09
N LYS A 260 -27.32 -9.27 -6.07
CA LYS A 260 -28.65 -8.89 -6.60
C LYS A 260 -29.67 -8.75 -5.47
N ALA A 261 -30.54 -7.74 -5.53
CA ALA A 261 -31.48 -7.40 -4.46
C ALA A 261 -32.52 -8.50 -4.12
N VAL A 262 -32.81 -9.40 -5.06
CA VAL A 262 -33.93 -10.36 -4.97
C VAL A 262 -33.49 -11.79 -5.28
N LEU A 263 -33.95 -12.72 -4.44
CA LEU A 263 -33.88 -14.16 -4.61
C LEU A 263 -35.17 -14.67 -5.29
N ASN A 264 -35.02 -15.40 -6.40
CA ASN A 264 -36.11 -15.97 -7.19
C ASN A 264 -36.05 -17.52 -7.12
N SER A 265 -36.69 -18.21 -8.08
CA SER A 265 -36.73 -19.68 -8.15
C SER A 265 -35.45 -20.32 -8.71
N GLU A 266 -34.47 -19.53 -9.14
CA GLU A 266 -33.18 -20.01 -9.64
C GLU A 266 -32.19 -20.19 -8.49
N TRP A 267 -31.30 -21.18 -8.63
CA TRP A 267 -30.19 -21.36 -7.68
C TRP A 267 -29.20 -20.21 -7.81
N ARG A 268 -28.91 -19.55 -6.69
CA ARG A 268 -27.96 -18.44 -6.63
C ARG A 268 -27.06 -18.58 -5.43
N THR A 269 -25.79 -18.29 -5.65
CA THR A 269 -24.79 -18.21 -4.58
C THR A 269 -24.63 -16.76 -4.17
N VAL A 270 -24.81 -16.48 -2.89
CA VAL A 270 -24.75 -15.13 -2.31
C VAL A 270 -23.88 -15.17 -1.07
N LEU A 271 -22.99 -14.18 -0.96
CA LEU A 271 -22.15 -13.98 0.20
C LEU A 271 -22.85 -13.08 1.22
N PHE A 272 -22.86 -13.50 2.48
CA PHE A 272 -23.31 -12.72 3.62
C PHE A 272 -22.13 -12.49 4.56
N CYS A 273 -22.04 -11.27 5.08
CA CYS A 273 -20.99 -10.84 6.00
C CYS A 273 -21.63 -10.33 7.29
N GLU A 274 -20.87 -10.36 8.39
CA GLU A 274 -21.23 -9.65 9.62
C GLU A 274 -21.43 -8.16 9.32
N ASP A 275 -22.47 -7.53 9.89
CA ASP A 275 -22.73 -6.11 9.67
C ASP A 275 -21.66 -5.26 10.37
N VAL A 276 -21.27 -4.18 9.70
CA VAL A 276 -20.29 -3.23 10.21
C VAL A 276 -20.90 -2.30 11.25
N ASN A 277 -20.06 -1.78 12.16
CA ASN A 277 -20.49 -0.91 13.24
C ASN A 277 -20.62 0.55 12.82
N TYR A 278 -19.94 0.96 11.74
CA TYR A 278 -19.92 2.32 11.25
C TYR A 278 -20.45 2.41 9.82
N LYS A 279 -21.05 3.57 9.51
CA LYS A 279 -21.42 4.01 8.17
C LYS A 279 -20.70 5.33 7.90
N VAL A 280 -20.21 5.46 6.68
CA VAL A 280 -19.57 6.69 6.22
C VAL A 280 -20.45 7.36 5.17
N LEU A 281 -20.57 8.68 5.25
CA LEU A 281 -21.02 9.52 4.15
C LEU A 281 -19.85 10.43 3.79
N TYR A 282 -19.69 10.74 2.52
CA TYR A 282 -18.63 11.63 2.07
C TYR A 282 -19.17 12.65 1.08
N GLY A 283 -18.41 13.72 0.89
CA GLY A 283 -18.71 14.78 -0.06
C GLY A 283 -17.42 15.45 -0.53
N VAL A 284 -17.47 15.94 -1.76
CA VAL A 284 -16.34 16.63 -2.39
C VAL A 284 -16.79 18.00 -2.85
N ALA A 285 -15.95 18.99 -2.60
CA ALA A 285 -16.04 20.31 -3.20
C ALA A 285 -14.71 20.59 -3.90
N ARG A 286 -14.76 21.09 -5.13
CA ARG A 286 -13.56 21.42 -5.90
C ARG A 286 -13.73 22.69 -6.71
N VAL A 287 -12.65 23.44 -6.89
CA VAL A 287 -12.53 24.58 -7.81
C VAL A 287 -11.27 24.42 -8.62
N THR A 288 -11.39 24.63 -9.93
CA THR A 288 -10.25 24.61 -10.84
C THR A 288 -9.57 25.97 -10.86
N LYS A 289 -8.24 25.96 -10.95
CA LYS A 289 -7.38 27.13 -11.12
C LYS A 289 -7.89 28.07 -12.21
N GLU A 290 -7.74 29.37 -11.99
CA GLU A 290 -8.09 30.37 -12.98
C GLU A 290 -7.34 30.14 -14.30
N ARG A 291 -8.07 30.28 -15.41
CA ARG A 291 -7.58 30.11 -16.80
C ARG A 291 -7.29 28.66 -17.22
N GLU A 292 -7.51 27.70 -16.33
CA GLU A 292 -7.53 26.28 -16.68
C GLU A 292 -8.97 25.76 -16.77
N THR A 293 -9.19 24.72 -17.59
CA THR A 293 -10.50 24.06 -17.71
C THR A 293 -10.56 22.73 -16.96
N ILE A 294 -9.41 22.20 -16.58
CA ILE A 294 -9.25 20.87 -15.98
C ILE A 294 -8.38 21.03 -14.73
N SER A 295 -8.83 20.41 -13.63
CA SER A 295 -8.12 20.37 -12.36
C SER A 295 -6.98 19.34 -12.41
N GLY A 296 -5.81 19.72 -11.91
CA GLY A 296 -4.69 18.82 -11.61
C GLY A 296 -4.99 17.89 -10.43
N ASP A 297 -5.83 18.31 -9.49
CA ASP A 297 -6.30 17.47 -8.38
C ASP A 297 -7.23 16.33 -8.84
N ASN A 298 -6.98 15.11 -8.33
CA ASN A 298 -7.88 13.97 -8.45
C ASN A 298 -8.11 13.27 -7.11
N TYR A 299 -9.24 12.57 -6.98
CA TYR A 299 -9.61 11.85 -5.77
C TYR A 299 -10.32 10.54 -6.10
N ALA A 300 -10.26 9.57 -5.16
CA ALA A 300 -11.11 8.39 -5.18
C ALA A 300 -11.67 8.12 -3.79
N CYS A 301 -12.89 7.58 -3.77
CA CYS A 301 -13.53 7.07 -2.57
C CYS A 301 -14.06 5.67 -2.87
N ALA A 302 -13.42 4.66 -2.31
CA ALA A 302 -13.80 3.27 -2.49
C ALA A 302 -14.35 2.72 -1.16
N ALA A 303 -15.50 2.05 -1.24
CA ALA A 303 -16.07 1.33 -0.10
C ALA A 303 -16.09 -0.16 -0.41
N THR A 304 -15.56 -0.97 0.49
CA THR A 304 -15.80 -2.42 0.51
C THR A 304 -16.85 -2.72 1.59
N ASP A 305 -17.19 -4.00 1.76
CA ASP A 305 -18.10 -4.42 2.84
C ASP A 305 -17.53 -4.12 4.25
N GLU A 306 -16.22 -3.95 4.37
CA GLU A 306 -15.51 -3.91 5.67
C GLU A 306 -14.74 -2.60 5.89
N GLN A 307 -14.37 -1.92 4.81
CA GLN A 307 -13.43 -0.79 4.85
C GLN A 307 -13.91 0.33 3.93
N PHE A 308 -13.59 1.56 4.31
CA PHE A 308 -13.80 2.75 3.49
C PHE A 308 -12.46 3.43 3.27
N THR A 309 -12.09 3.69 2.02
CA THR A 309 -10.83 4.30 1.64
C THR A 309 -11.09 5.59 0.88
N MET A 310 -10.41 6.65 1.29
CA MET A 310 -10.35 7.94 0.60
C MET A 310 -8.92 8.20 0.16
N CYS A 311 -8.79 8.69 -1.07
CA CYS A 311 -7.53 9.08 -1.67
C CYS A 311 -7.68 10.47 -2.27
N LEU A 312 -6.67 11.30 -2.06
CA LEU A 312 -6.51 12.60 -2.71
C LEU A 312 -5.10 12.67 -3.29
N SER A 313 -4.98 13.11 -4.53
CA SER A 313 -3.71 13.25 -5.23
C SER A 313 -3.72 14.55 -6.03
N ASP A 314 -2.68 15.34 -5.86
CA ASP A 314 -2.42 16.51 -6.69
C ASP A 314 -1.19 16.24 -7.58
N GLY A 315 -1.38 16.44 -8.88
CA GLY A 315 -0.36 16.23 -9.89
C GLY A 315 0.41 17.52 -10.13
N MET A 316 1.73 17.44 -10.20
CA MET A 316 2.57 18.63 -10.37
C MET A 316 2.21 19.42 -11.63
N GLY A 317 1.98 20.72 -11.48
CA GLY A 317 1.67 21.65 -12.57
C GLY A 317 0.20 22.05 -12.57
N SER A 318 -0.40 22.25 -13.74
CA SER A 318 -1.84 22.50 -13.87
C SER A 318 -2.38 22.04 -15.21
N GLY A 319 -3.69 21.85 -15.29
CA GLY A 319 -4.37 21.46 -16.52
C GLY A 319 -4.27 19.96 -16.83
N MET A 320 -4.28 19.62 -18.12
CA MET A 320 -4.50 18.23 -18.57
C MET A 320 -3.35 17.27 -18.21
N GLU A 321 -2.10 17.74 -18.19
CA GLU A 321 -0.95 16.89 -17.87
C GLU A 321 -0.95 16.48 -16.39
N ALA A 322 -1.12 17.46 -15.49
CA ALA A 322 -1.28 17.24 -14.06
C ALA A 322 -2.47 16.32 -13.75
N SER A 323 -3.61 16.55 -14.42
CA SER A 323 -4.82 15.75 -14.25
C SER A 323 -4.62 14.28 -14.64
N LYS A 324 -3.90 14.02 -15.73
CA LYS A 324 -3.61 12.66 -16.19
C LYS A 324 -2.66 11.92 -15.23
N GLU A 325 -1.73 12.65 -14.66
CA GLU A 325 -0.78 12.12 -13.69
C GLU A 325 -1.50 11.68 -12.41
N SER A 326 -2.24 12.59 -11.79
CA SER A 326 -3.00 12.33 -10.57
C SER A 326 -4.11 11.29 -10.79
N GLU A 327 -4.75 11.27 -11.97
CA GLU A 327 -5.69 10.22 -12.37
C GLU A 327 -5.04 8.85 -12.37
N THR A 328 -3.87 8.70 -12.99
CA THR A 328 -3.15 7.42 -13.04
C THR A 328 -2.80 6.94 -11.63
N VAL A 329 -2.38 7.83 -10.74
CA VAL A 329 -2.06 7.53 -9.34
C VAL A 329 -3.29 6.99 -8.60
N VAL A 330 -4.40 7.71 -8.71
CA VAL A 330 -5.65 7.38 -8.03
C VAL A 330 -6.24 6.07 -8.55
N GLU A 331 -6.27 5.86 -9.86
CA GLU A 331 -6.77 4.63 -10.48
C GLU A 331 -5.96 3.39 -10.07
N LEU A 332 -4.62 3.48 -10.12
CA LEU A 332 -3.74 2.39 -9.71
C LEU A 332 -3.91 2.06 -8.23
N LEU A 333 -4.01 3.08 -7.37
CA LEU A 333 -4.22 2.87 -5.94
C LEU A 333 -5.57 2.19 -5.68
N GLU A 334 -6.64 2.66 -6.31
CA GLU A 334 -7.97 2.06 -6.19
C GLU A 334 -7.94 0.59 -6.63
N GLN A 335 -7.31 0.27 -7.75
CA GLN A 335 -7.17 -1.11 -8.25
C GLN A 335 -6.41 -2.00 -7.25
N PHE A 336 -5.29 -1.55 -6.69
CA PHE A 336 -4.53 -2.36 -5.74
C PHE A 336 -5.26 -2.55 -4.40
N VAL A 337 -5.93 -1.51 -3.88
CA VAL A 337 -6.68 -1.60 -2.63
C VAL A 337 -7.89 -2.51 -2.78
N THR A 338 -8.66 -2.37 -3.86
CA THR A 338 -9.82 -3.24 -4.16
C THR A 338 -9.40 -4.69 -4.45
N SER A 339 -8.18 -4.91 -4.97
CA SER A 339 -7.59 -6.25 -5.16
C SER A 339 -7.07 -6.90 -3.88
N GLY A 340 -7.13 -6.21 -2.73
CA GLY A 340 -6.78 -6.76 -1.42
C GLY A 340 -5.29 -6.70 -1.07
N PHE A 341 -4.49 -5.91 -1.79
CA PHE A 341 -3.12 -5.59 -1.39
C PHE A 341 -3.13 -4.74 -0.11
N SER A 342 -2.06 -4.81 0.69
CA SER A 342 -1.91 -3.89 1.82
C SER A 342 -1.70 -2.47 1.30
N ARG A 343 -2.10 -1.46 2.07
CA ARG A 343 -2.03 -0.04 1.67
C ARG A 343 -0.60 0.38 1.41
N GLU A 344 0.31 0.02 2.31
CA GLU A 344 1.74 0.27 2.17
C GLU A 344 2.28 -0.33 0.86
N THR A 345 1.84 -1.54 0.49
CA THR A 345 2.22 -2.15 -0.78
C THR A 345 1.65 -1.40 -1.96
N ALA A 346 0.35 -1.11 -1.94
CA ALA A 346 -0.35 -0.43 -3.02
C ALA A 346 0.35 0.89 -3.35
N VAL A 347 0.70 1.68 -2.33
CA VAL A 347 1.38 2.96 -2.52
C VAL A 347 2.81 2.77 -3.02
N ARG A 348 3.57 1.80 -2.50
CA ARG A 348 4.91 1.47 -3.02
C ARG A 348 4.86 1.05 -4.49
N MET A 349 3.85 0.29 -4.89
CA MET A 349 3.63 -0.14 -6.28
C MET A 349 3.30 1.05 -7.18
N VAL A 350 2.40 1.94 -6.74
CA VAL A 350 2.09 3.19 -7.44
C VAL A 350 3.34 4.04 -7.61
N ASN A 351 4.09 4.30 -6.53
CA ASN A 351 5.35 5.03 -6.59
C ASN A 351 6.34 4.44 -7.60
N SER A 352 6.49 3.12 -7.58
CA SER A 352 7.39 2.42 -8.51
C SER A 352 6.93 2.56 -9.96
N ALA A 353 5.62 2.50 -10.21
CA ALA A 353 5.05 2.69 -11.55
C ALA A 353 5.33 4.11 -12.07
N LEU A 354 5.17 5.14 -11.23
CA LEU A 354 5.48 6.53 -11.57
C LEU A 354 6.97 6.71 -11.93
N ILE A 355 7.88 6.12 -11.14
CA ILE A 355 9.32 6.19 -11.39
C ILE A 355 9.70 5.54 -12.72
N LEU A 356 9.07 4.43 -13.08
CA LEU A 356 9.36 3.70 -14.33
C LEU A 356 8.84 4.42 -15.58
N GLN A 357 7.78 5.24 -15.46
CA GLN A 357 7.26 6.04 -16.57
C GLN A 357 8.05 7.34 -16.83
N ARG A 358 9.23 7.51 -16.22
CA ARG A 358 10.11 8.69 -16.39
C ARG A 358 10.52 8.94 -17.84
N LYS A 359 9.71 9.72 -18.55
CA LYS A 359 10.14 10.68 -19.58
C LYS A 359 9.68 12.07 -19.14
N GLY A 360 10.30 12.64 -18.11
CA GLY A 360 10.02 14.03 -17.68
C GLY A 360 9.98 14.29 -16.17
N GLY A 361 9.85 13.26 -15.33
CA GLY A 361 9.74 13.43 -13.87
C GLY A 361 8.31 13.75 -13.42
N MET A 362 7.44 12.74 -13.48
CA MET A 362 6.09 12.78 -12.92
C MET A 362 6.18 12.61 -11.40
N PHE A 363 5.69 13.62 -10.66
CA PHE A 363 5.56 13.60 -9.20
C PHE A 363 4.16 14.06 -8.81
N SER A 364 3.48 13.26 -7.99
CA SER A 364 2.17 13.61 -7.47
C SER A 364 2.16 13.45 -5.96
N SER A 365 1.51 14.38 -5.27
CA SER A 365 1.20 14.22 -3.86
C SER A 365 0.20 13.07 -3.69
N LEU A 366 0.26 12.39 -2.56
CA LEU A 366 -0.69 11.33 -2.24
C LEU A 366 -1.08 11.34 -0.77
N ASP A 367 -2.38 11.46 -0.52
CA ASP A 367 -3.00 11.37 0.80
C ASP A 367 -4.04 10.25 0.82
N VAL A 368 -3.85 9.26 1.68
CA VAL A 368 -4.74 8.09 1.79
C VAL A 368 -5.21 7.93 3.24
N CYS A 369 -6.53 7.92 3.48
CA CYS A 369 -7.11 7.38 4.72
C CYS A 369 -7.88 6.10 4.40
N SER A 370 -7.67 5.08 5.23
CA SER A 370 -8.43 3.84 5.20
C SER A 370 -9.05 3.57 6.56
N LEU A 371 -10.38 3.61 6.63
CA LEU A 371 -11.17 3.35 7.83
C LEU A 371 -11.69 1.91 7.84
N ASP A 372 -11.41 1.18 8.93
CA ASP A 372 -12.08 -0.07 9.28
C ASP A 372 -13.47 0.21 9.85
N LEU A 373 -14.52 -0.25 9.16
CA LEU A 373 -15.92 0.00 9.50
C LEU A 373 -16.42 -0.86 10.67
N TYR A 374 -15.66 -1.86 11.12
CA TYR A 374 -15.96 -2.62 12.33
C TYR A 374 -15.38 -1.94 13.57
N THR A 375 -14.13 -1.50 13.52
CA THR A 375 -13.41 -1.01 14.71
C THR A 375 -13.41 0.51 14.85
N GLY A 376 -13.58 1.24 13.73
CA GLY A 376 -13.42 2.69 13.65
C GLY A 376 -11.96 3.14 13.56
N ILE A 377 -11.01 2.23 13.36
CA ILE A 377 -9.59 2.59 13.22
C ILE A 377 -9.36 3.11 11.78
N CYS A 378 -8.93 4.37 11.61
CA CYS A 378 -8.37 4.86 10.34
C CYS A 378 -6.83 4.85 10.37
N GLU A 379 -6.25 4.29 9.32
CA GLU A 379 -4.84 4.43 8.97
C GLU A 379 -4.67 5.54 7.94
N PHE A 380 -3.73 6.45 8.22
CA PHE A 380 -3.34 7.57 7.38
C PHE A 380 -1.97 7.28 6.78
N LEU A 381 -1.86 7.48 5.48
CA LEU A 381 -0.63 7.36 4.72
C LEU A 381 -0.48 8.58 3.83
N LYS A 382 0.57 9.35 4.08
CA LYS A 382 0.88 10.59 3.38
C LYS A 382 2.20 10.48 2.64
N ALA A 383 2.26 11.12 1.47
CA ALA A 383 3.44 11.29 0.64
C ALA A 383 3.39 12.66 -0.04
N GLY A 384 4.09 13.66 0.53
CA GLY A 384 4.14 15.02 0.01
C GLY A 384 2.78 15.70 -0.12
N ALA A 385 1.81 15.29 0.71
CA ALA A 385 0.45 15.80 0.67
C ALA A 385 0.17 16.73 1.85
N ALA A 386 -0.80 17.63 1.65
CA ALA A 386 -1.25 18.60 2.63
C ALA A 386 -1.82 17.96 3.92
N THR A 387 -2.04 18.81 4.92
CA THR A 387 -2.53 18.41 6.24
C THR A 387 -3.98 17.91 6.19
N THR A 388 -4.25 16.80 6.89
CA THR A 388 -5.62 16.30 7.09
C THR A 388 -6.13 16.69 8.48
N PHE A 389 -7.41 17.00 8.58
CA PHE A 389 -8.04 17.43 9.82
C PHE A 389 -9.11 16.43 10.28
N ILE A 390 -9.17 16.16 11.59
CA ILE A 390 -10.24 15.38 12.22
C ILE A 390 -11.01 16.28 13.17
N ARG A 391 -12.28 16.56 12.88
CA ARG A 391 -13.18 17.25 13.79
C ARG A 391 -13.79 16.26 14.77
N ARG A 392 -13.62 16.49 16.07
CA ARG A 392 -14.10 15.65 17.16
C ARG A 392 -14.88 16.49 18.17
N GLY A 393 -16.20 16.59 17.96
CA GLY A 393 -17.06 17.44 18.78
C GLY A 393 -16.58 18.89 18.80
N ASN A 394 -15.92 19.28 19.89
CA ASN A 394 -15.50 20.66 20.18
C ASN A 394 -14.01 20.94 19.95
N TRP A 395 -13.29 20.06 19.27
CA TRP A 395 -11.89 20.32 18.90
C TRP A 395 -11.55 19.69 17.55
N VAL A 396 -10.44 20.14 16.95
CA VAL A 396 -9.94 19.66 15.66
C VAL A 396 -8.51 19.16 15.84
N GLU A 397 -8.26 17.93 15.43
CA GLU A 397 -6.95 17.29 15.38
C GLU A 397 -6.34 17.46 13.99
N THR A 398 -5.03 17.66 13.89
CA THR A 398 -4.31 17.61 12.62
C THR A 398 -3.45 16.37 12.48
N ILE A 399 -3.36 15.88 11.24
CA ILE A 399 -2.43 14.86 10.80
C ILE A 399 -1.58 15.50 9.72
N THR A 400 -0.34 15.82 10.09
CA THR A 400 0.68 16.38 9.21
C THR A 400 1.67 15.28 8.82
N SER A 401 2.40 15.48 7.73
CA SER A 401 3.58 14.67 7.45
C SER A 401 4.72 15.51 6.89
N THR A 402 5.96 15.09 7.17
CA THR A 402 7.18 15.67 6.56
C THR A 402 7.68 14.83 5.37
N SER A 403 6.91 13.84 4.93
CA SER A 403 7.26 12.92 3.85
C SER A 403 7.25 13.58 2.46
N MET A 404 8.17 13.15 1.59
CA MET A 404 8.29 13.64 0.22
C MET A 404 7.19 13.08 -0.72
N ALA A 405 6.88 13.79 -1.81
CA ALA A 405 5.86 13.40 -2.79
C ALA A 405 6.17 12.07 -3.51
N ALA A 406 5.12 11.35 -3.93
CA ALA A 406 5.27 10.11 -4.66
C ALA A 406 5.92 10.36 -6.03
N GLY A 407 6.80 9.44 -6.44
CA GLY A 407 7.62 9.52 -7.64
C GLY A 407 9.00 10.15 -7.42
N LEU A 408 9.16 11.00 -6.38
CA LEU A 408 10.33 11.85 -6.19
C LEU A 408 11.59 11.08 -5.79
N VAL A 409 11.42 10.11 -4.89
CA VAL A 409 12.50 9.27 -4.38
C VAL A 409 12.11 7.80 -4.50
N GLN A 410 13.10 6.95 -4.79
CA GLN A 410 12.85 5.53 -5.05
C GLN A 410 12.43 4.74 -3.81
N LYS A 411 12.91 5.18 -2.63
CA LYS A 411 12.45 4.73 -1.33
C LYS A 411 11.61 5.83 -0.70
N LEU A 412 10.29 5.79 -0.88
CA LEU A 412 9.42 6.68 -0.12
C LEU A 412 9.37 6.22 1.33
N GLU A 413 9.80 7.09 2.24
CA GLU A 413 9.49 6.97 3.66
C GLU A 413 8.12 7.58 3.90
N PHE A 414 7.09 6.73 3.87
CA PHE A 414 5.74 7.14 4.19
C PHE A 414 5.59 7.24 5.71
N GLU A 415 4.99 8.33 6.17
CA GLU A 415 4.63 8.46 7.58
C GLU A 415 3.26 7.82 7.81
N LYS A 416 3.25 6.72 8.55
CA LYS A 416 2.03 6.01 8.91
C LYS A 416 1.53 6.52 10.25
N THR A 417 0.32 7.06 10.26
CA THR A 417 -0.37 7.45 11.50
C THR A 417 -1.66 6.65 11.62
N THR A 418 -1.96 6.14 12.82
CA THR A 418 -3.20 5.43 13.10
C THR A 418 -4.00 6.19 14.14
N LYS A 419 -5.27 6.47 13.86
CA LYS A 419 -6.20 7.10 14.81
C LYS A 419 -7.52 6.34 14.86
N LYS A 420 -8.14 6.33 16.03
CA LYS A 420 -9.50 5.82 16.19
C LYS A 420 -10.50 6.95 15.96
N LEU A 421 -11.43 6.73 15.04
CA LEU A 421 -12.57 7.59 14.76
C LEU A 421 -13.80 7.07 15.53
N TYR A 422 -14.65 8.00 15.94
CA TYR A 422 -15.85 7.75 16.70
C TYR A 422 -17.09 8.26 15.96
N ASP A 423 -18.26 7.94 16.52
CA ASP A 423 -19.54 8.45 16.05
C ASP A 423 -19.56 9.99 16.07
N GLY A 424 -19.94 10.60 14.95
CA GLY A 424 -20.01 12.04 14.76
C GLY A 424 -18.69 12.71 14.39
N ASP A 425 -17.59 11.97 14.25
CA ASP A 425 -16.32 12.52 13.79
C ASP A 425 -16.39 12.86 12.28
N TYR A 426 -15.75 13.96 11.89
CA TYR A 426 -15.54 14.31 10.49
C TYR A 426 -14.06 14.28 10.17
N LEU A 427 -13.75 13.68 9.03
CA LEU A 427 -12.43 13.70 8.43
C LEU A 427 -12.45 14.65 7.23
N VAL A 428 -11.53 15.62 7.20
CA VAL A 428 -11.41 16.64 6.16
C VAL A 428 -10.01 16.56 5.57
N MET A 429 -9.92 16.20 4.29
CA MET A 429 -8.70 16.20 3.48
C MET A 429 -8.75 17.37 2.52
N VAL A 430 -7.63 18.04 2.31
CA VAL A 430 -7.50 19.18 1.40
C VAL A 430 -6.26 19.02 0.53
N THR A 431 -6.25 19.64 -0.65
CA THR A 431 -5.02 19.85 -1.42
C THR A 431 -4.28 21.09 -0.92
N ASP A 432 -3.00 21.20 -1.26
CA ASP A 432 -2.15 22.34 -0.93
C ASP A 432 -2.72 23.65 -1.49
N GLY A 433 -3.34 23.66 -2.67
CA GLY A 433 -4.01 24.85 -3.21
C GLY A 433 -5.07 25.47 -2.27
N VAL A 434 -5.67 24.69 -1.36
CA VAL A 434 -6.57 25.22 -0.31
C VAL A 434 -5.79 25.91 0.81
N LEU A 435 -4.65 25.34 1.23
CA LEU A 435 -3.81 25.91 2.29
C LEU A 435 -2.99 27.11 1.78
N ASP A 436 -2.55 27.06 0.53
CA ASP A 436 -1.76 28.12 -0.11
C ASP A 436 -2.61 29.34 -0.48
N ALA A 437 -3.94 29.18 -0.54
CA ALA A 437 -4.88 30.28 -0.72
C ALA A 437 -4.77 31.34 0.38
N PHE A 438 -4.30 30.96 1.58
CA PHE A 438 -4.14 31.86 2.72
C PHE A 438 -2.86 32.72 2.65
N GLY A 439 -1.93 32.44 1.72
CA GLY A 439 -0.70 33.21 1.57
C GLY A 439 0.28 33.01 2.72
N GLU A 440 0.74 34.11 3.34
CA GLU A 440 1.69 34.07 4.47
C GLU A 440 1.03 33.78 5.82
N GLU A 441 -0.30 33.77 5.88
CA GLU A 441 -1.08 33.53 7.09
C GLU A 441 -1.08 32.04 7.47
N PRO A 442 -1.31 31.69 8.76
CA PRO A 442 -1.28 30.31 9.21
C PRO A 442 -2.55 29.56 8.77
N GLY A 443 -2.60 29.17 7.49
CA GLY A 443 -3.76 28.56 6.84
C GLY A 443 -4.29 27.32 7.57
N GLU A 444 -3.42 26.51 8.17
CA GLU A 444 -3.83 25.37 8.98
C GLU A 444 -4.64 25.76 10.22
N GLU A 445 -4.26 26.82 10.93
CA GLU A 445 -4.97 27.27 12.13
C GLU A 445 -6.30 27.92 11.76
N ILE A 446 -6.32 28.73 10.70
CA ILE A 446 -7.55 29.32 10.16
C ILE A 446 -8.56 28.23 9.77
N LEU A 447 -8.09 27.20 9.05
CA LEU A 447 -8.95 26.12 8.62
C LEU A 447 -9.44 25.27 9.80
N LYS A 448 -8.62 25.04 10.84
CA LYS A 448 -9.07 24.40 12.10
C LYS A 448 -10.21 25.16 12.74
N GLU A 449 -10.11 26.48 12.84
CA GLU A 449 -11.17 27.33 13.41
C GLU A 449 -12.45 27.24 12.58
N TRP A 450 -12.35 27.29 11.25
CA TRP A 450 -13.51 27.20 10.37
C TRP A 450 -14.19 25.83 10.43
N ILE A 451 -13.41 24.74 10.47
CA ILE A 451 -13.92 23.38 10.66
C ILE A 451 -14.63 23.26 12.01
N LEU A 452 -14.09 23.86 13.06
CA LEU A 452 -14.67 23.82 14.40
C LEU A 452 -16.00 24.59 14.49
N GLN A 453 -16.07 25.76 13.85
CA GLN A 453 -17.24 26.64 13.86
C GLN A 453 -18.35 26.22 12.90
N ALA A 454 -18.05 25.38 11.91
CA ALA A 454 -19.01 24.92 10.91
C ALA A 454 -20.23 24.25 11.57
N GLN A 455 -21.43 24.59 11.11
CA GLN A 455 -22.70 24.04 11.61
C GLN A 455 -23.27 22.96 10.69
N GLU A 456 -22.69 22.82 9.49
CA GLU A 456 -23.04 21.87 8.46
C GLU A 456 -22.83 20.43 8.95
N GLN A 457 -23.91 19.63 8.95
CA GLN A 457 -23.86 18.22 9.36
C GLN A 457 -23.65 17.27 8.18
N MET A 458 -23.93 17.71 6.96
CA MET A 458 -23.71 16.89 5.78
C MET A 458 -22.27 17.10 5.27
N PRO A 459 -21.47 16.03 5.08
CA PRO A 459 -20.07 16.16 4.62
C PRO A 459 -19.92 16.97 3.34
N LYS A 460 -20.87 16.83 2.40
CA LYS A 460 -20.92 17.62 1.16
C LYS A 460 -21.13 19.11 1.42
N GLU A 461 -21.96 19.47 2.39
CA GLU A 461 -22.23 20.86 2.75
C GLU A 461 -21.03 21.44 3.49
N LEU A 462 -20.42 20.69 4.41
CA LEU A 462 -19.20 21.07 5.10
C LEU A 462 -18.05 21.33 4.12
N GLY A 463 -17.81 20.42 3.18
CA GLY A 463 -16.77 20.61 2.15
C GLY A 463 -17.01 21.85 1.30
N ARG A 464 -18.26 22.09 0.90
CA ARG A 464 -18.63 23.29 0.14
C ARG A 464 -18.47 24.57 0.96
N TYR A 465 -18.89 24.56 2.23
CA TYR A 465 -18.72 25.69 3.15
C TYR A 465 -17.25 26.08 3.29
N LEU A 466 -16.37 25.10 3.53
CA LEU A 466 -14.94 25.34 3.67
C LEU A 466 -14.34 25.92 2.38
N LEU A 467 -14.68 25.33 1.23
CA LEU A 467 -14.19 25.83 -0.06
C LEU A 467 -14.70 27.24 -0.38
N GLU A 468 -15.98 27.52 -0.14
CA GLU A 468 -16.56 28.86 -0.35
C GLU A 468 -15.90 29.90 0.56
N LYS A 469 -15.58 29.55 1.82
CA LYS A 469 -14.85 30.41 2.74
C LYS A 469 -13.41 30.67 2.28
N THR A 470 -12.71 29.64 1.80
CA THR A 470 -11.36 29.79 1.23
C THR A 470 -11.37 30.70 0.01
N LEU A 471 -12.35 30.54 -0.90
CA LEU A 471 -12.49 31.43 -2.05
C LEU A 471 -12.81 32.86 -1.65
N GLN A 472 -13.70 33.07 -0.67
CA GLN A 472 -14.00 34.41 -0.14
C GLN A 472 -12.73 35.10 0.39
N TYR A 473 -11.86 34.34 1.06
CA TYR A 473 -10.58 34.84 1.54
C TYR A 473 -9.62 35.19 0.40
N ALA A 474 -9.61 34.38 -0.67
CA ALA A 474 -8.78 34.58 -1.85
C ALA A 474 -9.38 35.54 -2.89
N ASP A 475 -10.29 36.46 -2.50
CA ASP A 475 -10.99 37.40 -3.40
C ASP A 475 -11.69 36.72 -4.59
N TYR A 476 -12.19 35.50 -4.38
CA TYR A 476 -12.79 34.62 -5.38
C TYR A 476 -11.86 34.25 -6.54
N ARG A 477 -10.54 34.28 -6.32
CA ARG A 477 -9.52 33.90 -7.30
C ARG A 477 -8.80 32.62 -6.90
N ALA A 478 -9.02 31.56 -7.67
CA ALA A 478 -8.30 30.31 -7.51
C ALA A 478 -6.93 30.40 -8.19
N LYS A 479 -5.87 30.68 -7.41
CA LYS A 479 -4.48 30.69 -7.91
C LYS A 479 -3.95 29.30 -8.23
N ASP A 480 -4.53 28.28 -7.61
CA ASP A 480 -4.27 26.88 -7.87
C ASP A 480 -5.53 26.05 -7.78
N ASP A 481 -5.44 24.77 -8.14
CA ASP A 481 -6.53 23.81 -7.98
C ASP A 481 -6.82 23.59 -6.49
N MET A 482 -8.11 23.61 -6.12
CA MET A 482 -8.54 23.52 -4.73
C MET A 482 -9.54 22.39 -4.59
N THR A 483 -9.20 21.37 -3.81
CA THR A 483 -10.10 20.24 -3.53
C THR A 483 -10.23 20.03 -2.03
N VAL A 484 -11.48 19.89 -1.57
CA VAL A 484 -11.85 19.57 -0.18
C VAL A 484 -12.68 18.29 -0.20
N LEU A 485 -12.15 17.23 0.41
CA LEU A 485 -12.79 15.93 0.55
C LEU A 485 -13.16 15.71 2.02
N VAL A 486 -14.44 15.49 2.30
CA VAL A 486 -14.96 15.33 3.66
C VAL A 486 -15.65 13.98 3.80
N ALA A 487 -15.36 13.25 4.88
CA ALA A 487 -16.12 12.10 5.33
C ALA A 487 -16.66 12.31 6.74
N GLY A 488 -17.94 12.03 6.95
CA GLY A 488 -18.53 11.91 8.28
C GLY A 488 -18.71 10.45 8.65
N ILE A 489 -18.45 10.13 9.92
CA ILE A 489 -18.51 8.76 10.45
C ILE A 489 -19.65 8.67 11.46
N TRP A 490 -20.57 7.73 11.25
CA TRP A 490 -21.68 7.49 12.18
C TRP A 490 -21.78 6.02 12.56
N ARG A 491 -22.14 5.75 13.81
CA ARG A 491 -22.43 4.41 14.30
C ARG A 491 -23.79 3.94 13.79
N LYS A 492 -23.87 2.66 13.45
CA LYS A 492 -24.98 2.04 12.72
C LYS A 492 -26.03 1.38 13.62
#